data_AF-A0A7L2M1X8-F1
#
_entry.id   AF-A0A7L2M1X8-F1
#
_cell.length_a   1.000
_cell.length_b   1.000
_cell.length_c   1.000
_cell.angle_alpha   90.00
_cell.angle_beta   90.00
_cell.angle_gamma   90.00
#
_symmetry.space_group_name_H-M   'P 1'
#
loop_
_entity.id
_entity.type
_entity.pdbx_description
1 polymer ?
#
loop_
_entity_poly.entity_id
_entity_poly.type
_entity_poly.pdbx_seq_one_letter_code
_entity_poly.pdbx_strand_id
1 'polypeptide(L)'
;DVQYTDIDYMERNLDFTLSPRFAGLPQLVNEIKAEGMRFIIILDPAISGNETNYPAFDRGVEQNVFVQWPNSSDILYSKVWSFLPNVQINESLPHEELVERYVAHCAFPDFFRNSTVEWWKREILEVYNNPNSSKSLKFDGLWTDMNEPAAFMNGAMGGCRNDLLNNPPYMPHLGYRSTGLIHKTPCMEGQHYLADGTPVRHYDVHSLYGWSQTKASLEALHGATGERGIVITRSTYPSSGKWAGHWLGDNTAAWDQMHKSIIGTWQEKGLHSWDHQIMEWVGNFLGSFCYADLVFVAFSGSPTQLLLQHSLLFQRQDPAAWDARFHNISRNVLNIRYTLLPYLYTLLYDAHAHGSTVVRPVLHEFVQDRTTWDIDEQFLWGPALLISPVMKPNHTSVTAYFPDARWYDYHTNIETDFRGQFQNLPAPLEHINLHIRGGYILPWQNPANTTAYSRKNPMGLTVALDDDLFAEGHLYWDDGVRI
;
A
#
# COMPACT_ATOMS: atom_id res chain seq x y z
N ASP A 1 -14.21 6.94 0.56
CA ASP A 1 -14.15 6.22 -0.74
C ASP A 1 -13.95 4.72 -0.64
N VAL A 2 -12.88 4.23 -0.01
CA VAL A 2 -12.50 2.82 -0.12
C VAL A 2 -12.69 2.10 1.22
N GLN A 3 -13.34 0.93 1.19
CA GLN A 3 -13.34 -0.05 2.28
C GLN A 3 -12.53 -1.28 1.84
N TYR A 4 -11.90 -1.97 2.78
CA TYR A 4 -11.15 -3.19 2.51
C TYR A 4 -11.52 -4.31 3.50
N THR A 5 -11.02 -5.51 3.23
CA THR A 5 -10.98 -6.63 4.18
C THR A 5 -9.61 -7.29 4.13
N ASP A 6 -9.11 -7.68 5.29
CA ASP A 6 -7.94 -8.56 5.43
C ASP A 6 -8.36 -10.03 5.25
N ILE A 7 -7.43 -10.98 5.37
CA ILE A 7 -7.58 -12.43 5.10
C ILE A 7 -8.76 -13.11 5.81
N ASP A 8 -9.37 -12.45 6.79
CA ASP A 8 -10.54 -12.94 7.54
C ASP A 8 -11.75 -13.30 6.68
N TYR A 9 -11.92 -12.64 5.53
CA TYR A 9 -12.99 -12.96 4.60
C TYR A 9 -12.81 -14.34 3.97
N MET A 10 -11.58 -14.84 3.92
CA MET A 10 -11.23 -16.13 3.34
C MET A 10 -11.58 -17.26 4.32
N GLU A 11 -11.98 -18.41 3.78
CA GLU A 11 -12.19 -19.60 4.57
C GLU A 11 -10.82 -20.15 5.01
N ARG A 12 -10.49 -20.06 6.31
CA ARG A 12 -9.21 -20.53 6.88
C ARG A 12 -7.98 -19.90 6.22
N ASN A 13 -8.10 -18.66 5.74
CA ASN A 13 -7.03 -17.94 5.03
C ASN A 13 -6.59 -18.67 3.74
N LEU A 14 -7.55 -19.26 3.02
CA LEU A 14 -7.36 -19.84 1.70
C LEU A 14 -7.74 -18.79 0.64
N ASP A 15 -6.81 -18.40 -0.22
CA ASP A 15 -7.10 -17.47 -1.31
C ASP A 15 -8.32 -17.92 -2.14
N PHE A 16 -9.02 -16.95 -2.72
CA PHE A 16 -10.19 -17.18 -3.59
C PHE A 16 -11.40 -17.89 -2.94
N THR A 17 -11.39 -18.06 -1.62
CA THR A 17 -12.52 -18.62 -0.87
C THR A 17 -13.29 -17.54 -0.10
N LEU A 18 -14.53 -17.85 0.30
CA LEU A 18 -15.34 -16.98 1.14
C LEU A 18 -15.78 -17.73 2.39
N SER A 19 -15.34 -17.25 3.54
CA SER A 19 -15.67 -17.77 4.86
C SER A 19 -17.19 -17.75 5.10
N PRO A 20 -17.77 -18.80 5.72
CA PRO A 20 -19.17 -18.79 6.14
C PRO A 20 -19.52 -17.62 7.07
N ARG A 21 -18.55 -17.12 7.84
CA ARG A 21 -18.71 -15.92 8.70
C ARG A 21 -18.92 -14.63 7.90
N PHE A 22 -18.48 -14.63 6.64
CA PHE A 22 -18.54 -13.50 5.71
C PHE A 22 -19.51 -13.77 4.55
N ALA A 23 -20.47 -14.68 4.70
CA ALA A 23 -21.44 -15.00 3.64
C ALA A 23 -22.25 -13.78 3.13
N GLY A 24 -22.43 -12.75 3.97
CA GLY A 24 -23.09 -11.49 3.59
C GLY A 24 -22.17 -10.43 2.95
N LEU A 25 -20.86 -10.69 2.87
CA LEU A 25 -19.89 -9.73 2.33
C LEU A 25 -20.20 -9.33 0.87
N PRO A 26 -20.55 -10.24 -0.06
CA PRO A 26 -20.95 -9.87 -1.42
C PRO A 26 -22.11 -8.87 -1.47
N GLN A 27 -23.10 -9.01 -0.59
CA GLN A 27 -24.22 -8.08 -0.51
C GLN A 27 -23.76 -6.71 -0.01
N LEU A 28 -22.98 -6.68 1.08
CA LEU A 28 -22.42 -5.43 1.62
C LEU A 28 -21.59 -4.68 0.57
N VAL A 29 -20.74 -5.39 -0.18
CA VAL A 29 -19.92 -4.79 -1.24
C VAL A 29 -20.81 -4.13 -2.31
N ASN A 30 -21.89 -4.79 -2.73
CA ASN A 30 -22.81 -4.21 -3.70
C ASN A 30 -23.55 -2.98 -3.14
N GLU A 31 -23.95 -3.00 -1.86
CA GLU A 31 -24.62 -1.88 -1.18
C GLU A 31 -23.71 -0.64 -1.10
N ILE A 32 -22.49 -0.78 -0.57
CA ILE A 32 -21.57 0.37 -0.44
C ILE A 32 -21.16 0.92 -1.81
N LYS A 33 -21.03 0.06 -2.83
CA LYS A 33 -20.74 0.50 -4.19
C LYS A 33 -21.90 1.25 -4.83
N ALA A 34 -23.14 0.87 -4.53
CA ALA A 34 -24.32 1.63 -4.95
C ALA A 34 -24.34 3.04 -4.32
N GLU A 35 -23.74 3.22 -3.15
CA GLU A 35 -23.54 4.52 -2.50
C GLU A 35 -22.28 5.28 -2.99
N GLY A 36 -21.57 4.75 -4.00
CA GLY A 36 -20.40 5.38 -4.59
C GLY A 36 -19.10 5.16 -3.83
N MET A 37 -19.04 4.13 -2.96
CA MET A 37 -17.78 3.63 -2.40
C MET A 37 -17.12 2.61 -3.34
N ARG A 38 -15.90 2.23 -3.01
CA ARG A 38 -15.07 1.22 -3.70
C ARG A 38 -14.59 0.18 -2.70
N PHE A 39 -14.27 -1.01 -3.17
CA PHE A 39 -13.85 -2.11 -2.31
C PHE A 39 -12.53 -2.76 -2.76
N ILE A 40 -11.61 -3.00 -1.83
CA ILE A 40 -10.33 -3.68 -2.10
C ILE A 40 -10.24 -4.97 -1.28
N ILE A 41 -9.77 -6.04 -1.92
CA ILE A 41 -9.50 -7.32 -1.25
C ILE A 41 -8.00 -7.58 -1.18
N ILE A 42 -7.56 -8.23 -0.10
CA ILE A 42 -6.22 -8.81 0.00
C ILE A 42 -6.18 -10.16 -0.72
N LEU A 43 -5.03 -10.47 -1.32
CA LEU A 43 -4.64 -11.77 -1.84
C LEU A 43 -3.19 -12.05 -1.48
N ASP A 44 -2.92 -13.25 -1.01
CA ASP A 44 -1.57 -13.74 -0.78
C ASP A 44 -1.10 -14.56 -2.00
N PRO A 45 0.21 -14.77 -2.19
CA PRO A 45 0.67 -15.63 -3.27
C PRO A 45 0.60 -17.12 -2.92
N ALA A 46 0.60 -17.48 -1.63
CA ALA A 46 0.85 -18.84 -1.19
C ALA A 46 -0.44 -19.68 -1.16
N ILE A 47 -0.48 -20.77 -1.92
CA ILE A 47 -1.69 -21.59 -2.09
C ILE A 47 -1.59 -22.89 -1.28
N SER A 48 -2.54 -23.13 -0.37
CA SER A 48 -2.59 -24.38 0.42
C SER A 48 -2.72 -25.62 -0.47
N GLY A 49 -1.86 -26.61 -0.23
CA GLY A 49 -1.84 -27.90 -0.92
C GLY A 49 -2.34 -29.09 -0.10
N ASN A 50 -2.88 -28.85 1.11
CA ASN A 50 -3.45 -29.92 1.95
C ASN A 50 -4.97 -30.06 1.82
N GLU A 51 -5.59 -29.36 0.87
CA GLU A 51 -7.03 -29.36 0.67
C GLU A 51 -7.48 -30.46 -0.30
N THR A 52 -8.68 -31.01 -0.11
CA THR A 52 -9.20 -32.12 -0.93
C THR A 52 -9.99 -31.66 -2.15
N ASN A 53 -10.57 -30.46 -2.12
CA ASN A 53 -11.34 -29.86 -3.22
C ASN A 53 -11.07 -28.36 -3.24
N TYR A 54 -9.95 -27.96 -3.86
CA TYR A 54 -9.55 -26.57 -3.89
C TYR A 54 -9.10 -26.18 -5.30
N PRO A 55 -10.03 -25.64 -6.13
CA PRO A 55 -9.78 -25.40 -7.55
C PRO A 55 -8.52 -24.60 -7.85
N ALA A 56 -8.20 -23.60 -7.02
CA ALA A 56 -7.00 -22.80 -7.21
C ALA A 56 -5.73 -23.64 -7.12
N PHE A 57 -5.65 -24.56 -6.15
CA PHE A 57 -4.52 -25.49 -6.04
C PHE A 57 -4.56 -26.55 -7.15
N ASP A 58 -5.69 -27.23 -7.34
CA ASP A 58 -5.83 -28.33 -8.29
C ASP A 58 -5.47 -27.88 -9.72
N ARG A 59 -6.03 -26.74 -10.16
CA ARG A 59 -5.71 -26.14 -11.48
C ARG A 59 -4.28 -25.62 -11.56
N GLY A 60 -3.72 -25.16 -10.45
CA GLY A 60 -2.31 -24.73 -10.39
C GLY A 60 -1.36 -25.91 -10.61
N VAL A 61 -1.67 -27.08 -10.02
CA VAL A 61 -0.91 -28.32 -10.26
C VAL A 61 -1.07 -28.77 -11.72
N GLU A 62 -2.29 -28.78 -12.26
CA GLU A 62 -2.56 -29.15 -13.66
C GLU A 62 -1.80 -28.28 -14.67
N GLN A 63 -1.72 -26.97 -14.41
CA GLN A 63 -1.04 -26.00 -15.27
C GLN A 63 0.46 -25.83 -14.95
N ASN A 64 0.99 -26.61 -14.00
CA ASN A 64 2.38 -26.57 -13.57
C ASN A 64 2.86 -25.14 -13.23
N VAL A 65 2.12 -24.45 -12.36
CA VAL A 65 2.39 -23.03 -12.02
C VAL A 65 3.28 -22.87 -10.78
N PHE A 66 3.43 -23.90 -9.96
CA PHE A 66 4.14 -23.80 -8.69
C PHE A 66 5.65 -23.97 -8.82
N VAL A 67 6.40 -23.32 -7.92
CA VAL A 67 7.84 -23.48 -7.76
C VAL A 67 8.15 -24.92 -7.31
N GLN A 68 9.13 -25.53 -7.97
CA GLN A 68 9.50 -26.93 -7.80
C GLN A 68 10.93 -27.08 -7.29
N TRP A 69 11.25 -28.26 -6.77
CA TRP A 69 12.63 -28.65 -6.51
C TRP A 69 13.42 -28.80 -7.82
N PRO A 70 14.72 -28.47 -7.84
CA PRO A 70 15.54 -28.65 -9.03
C PRO A 70 15.63 -30.14 -9.40
N ASN A 71 15.55 -30.44 -10.70
CA ASN A 71 15.56 -31.80 -11.26
C ASN A 71 14.43 -32.72 -10.74
N SER A 72 13.32 -32.16 -10.23
CA SER A 72 12.12 -32.90 -9.84
C SER A 72 10.86 -32.16 -10.31
N SER A 73 9.74 -32.88 -10.41
CA SER A 73 8.40 -32.30 -10.53
C SER A 73 7.75 -32.01 -9.16
N ASP A 74 8.45 -32.32 -8.06
CA ASP A 74 7.94 -32.11 -6.71
C ASP A 74 7.85 -30.62 -6.38
N ILE A 75 6.68 -30.21 -5.89
CA ILE A 75 6.43 -28.84 -5.44
C ILE A 75 7.26 -28.54 -4.18
N LEU A 76 7.83 -27.34 -4.15
CA LEU A 76 8.50 -26.81 -2.97
C LEU A 76 7.47 -26.18 -2.05
N TYR A 77 7.13 -26.89 -0.97
CA TYR A 77 6.17 -26.43 0.03
C TYR A 77 6.85 -25.65 1.16
N SER A 78 6.21 -24.58 1.61
CA SER A 78 6.52 -23.89 2.87
C SER A 78 5.25 -23.67 3.69
N LYS A 79 5.23 -22.73 4.63
CA LYS A 79 4.07 -22.44 5.51
C LYS A 79 3.81 -20.94 5.61
N VAL A 80 2.54 -20.52 5.48
CA VAL A 80 2.08 -19.12 5.60
C VAL A 80 0.76 -19.07 6.39
N TRP A 81 -0.27 -18.36 5.93
CA TRP A 81 -1.48 -18.09 6.71
C TRP A 81 -2.51 -19.22 6.73
N SER A 82 -2.54 -20.07 5.70
CA SER A 82 -3.60 -21.06 5.53
C SER A 82 -3.57 -22.14 6.61
N PHE A 83 -4.70 -22.40 7.26
CA PHE A 83 -4.83 -23.45 8.27
C PHE A 83 -5.27 -24.80 7.67
N LEU A 84 -4.78 -25.89 8.25
CA LEU A 84 -5.17 -27.26 7.91
C LEU A 84 -6.70 -27.47 8.02
N PRO A 85 -7.26 -28.41 7.25
CA PRO A 85 -8.67 -28.77 7.39
C PRO A 85 -8.91 -29.59 8.66
N ASN A 86 -10.09 -29.45 9.26
CA ASN A 86 -10.57 -30.24 10.41
C ASN A 86 -9.69 -30.15 11.68
N VAL A 87 -8.90 -29.08 11.86
CA VAL A 87 -8.19 -28.81 13.11
C VAL A 87 -8.90 -27.73 13.94
N GLN A 88 -8.92 -27.91 15.26
CA GLN A 88 -9.32 -26.86 16.20
C GLN A 88 -8.08 -26.07 16.59
N ILE A 89 -8.05 -24.80 16.20
CA ILE A 89 -6.93 -23.90 16.43
C ILE A 89 -6.97 -23.45 17.89
N ASN A 90 -5.88 -23.68 18.62
CA ASN A 90 -5.68 -23.11 19.94
C ASN A 90 -4.84 -21.84 19.83
N GLU A 91 -5.50 -20.69 19.68
CA GLU A 91 -4.86 -19.37 19.51
C GLU A 91 -4.01 -18.91 20.71
N SER A 92 -4.05 -19.63 21.84
CA SER A 92 -3.20 -19.33 23.00
C SER A 92 -1.78 -19.92 22.89
N LEU A 93 -1.50 -20.74 21.88
CA LEU A 93 -0.17 -21.30 21.68
C LEU A 93 0.81 -20.25 21.13
N PRO A 94 2.12 -20.37 21.42
CA PRO A 94 3.15 -19.58 20.77
C PRO A 94 3.07 -19.71 19.25
N HIS A 95 3.40 -18.63 18.54
CA HIS A 95 3.29 -18.57 17.07
C HIS A 95 4.03 -19.72 16.36
N GLU A 96 5.23 -20.06 16.81
CA GLU A 96 6.00 -21.17 16.22
C GLU A 96 5.27 -22.52 16.34
N GLU A 97 4.62 -22.79 17.49
CA GLU A 97 3.85 -24.00 17.73
C GLU A 97 2.54 -24.01 16.92
N LEU A 98 1.91 -22.84 16.74
CA LEU A 98 0.76 -22.67 15.85
C LEU A 98 1.13 -23.02 14.40
N VAL A 99 2.26 -22.49 13.92
CA VAL A 99 2.76 -22.74 12.56
C VAL A 99 3.11 -24.21 12.37
N GLU A 100 3.75 -24.84 13.35
CA GLU A 100 4.09 -26.26 13.25
C GLU A 100 2.84 -27.15 13.20
N ARG A 101 1.86 -26.91 14.07
CA ARG A 101 0.72 -27.81 14.26
C ARG A 101 -0.47 -27.58 13.35
N TYR A 102 -0.77 -26.33 13.02
CA TYR A 102 -2.06 -25.97 12.42
C TYR A 102 -1.95 -25.35 11.03
N VAL A 103 -0.78 -24.83 10.64
CA VAL A 103 -0.60 -24.22 9.33
C VAL A 103 -0.35 -25.28 8.25
N ALA A 104 -1.08 -25.16 7.15
CA ALA A 104 -1.02 -26.03 5.99
C ALA A 104 0.26 -25.80 5.16
N HIS A 105 0.63 -26.82 4.38
CA HIS A 105 1.68 -26.72 3.40
C HIS A 105 1.20 -25.82 2.25
N CYS A 106 1.96 -24.77 1.97
CA CYS A 106 1.64 -23.79 0.94
C CYS A 106 2.64 -23.88 -0.21
N ALA A 107 2.13 -23.88 -1.44
CA ALA A 107 2.91 -23.82 -2.67
C ALA A 107 2.98 -22.37 -3.18
N PHE A 108 4.10 -21.99 -3.77
CA PHE A 108 4.33 -20.62 -4.28
C PHE A 108 4.24 -20.65 -5.82
N PRO A 109 3.33 -19.87 -6.43
CA PRO A 109 3.25 -19.72 -7.87
C PRO A 109 4.49 -19.01 -8.45
N ASP A 110 4.93 -19.46 -9.61
CA ASP A 110 6.04 -18.89 -10.36
C ASP A 110 5.50 -17.86 -11.36
N PHE A 111 5.35 -16.61 -10.93
CA PHE A 111 4.73 -15.53 -11.72
C PHE A 111 5.54 -15.09 -12.95
N PHE A 112 6.76 -15.61 -13.14
CA PHE A 112 7.52 -15.43 -14.38
C PHE A 112 6.95 -16.24 -15.56
N ARG A 113 6.18 -17.29 -15.29
CA ARG A 113 5.59 -18.15 -16.32
C ARG A 113 4.29 -17.56 -16.85
N ASN A 114 4.12 -17.61 -18.17
CA ASN A 114 2.85 -17.23 -18.80
C ASN A 114 1.67 -18.10 -18.34
N SER A 115 1.89 -19.38 -18.03
CA SER A 115 0.85 -20.25 -17.47
C SER A 115 0.35 -19.77 -16.11
N THR A 116 1.25 -19.27 -15.25
CA THR A 116 0.90 -18.71 -13.95
C THR A 116 0.08 -17.43 -14.10
N VAL A 117 0.39 -16.58 -15.07
CA VAL A 117 -0.38 -15.37 -15.35
C VAL A 117 -1.82 -15.70 -15.74
N GLU A 118 -2.02 -16.67 -16.63
CA GLU A 118 -3.36 -17.11 -17.05
C GLU A 118 -4.14 -17.78 -15.91
N TRP A 119 -3.47 -18.64 -15.12
CA TRP A 119 -4.05 -19.24 -13.94
C TRP A 119 -4.49 -18.17 -12.93
N TRP A 120 -3.60 -17.25 -12.56
CA TRP A 120 -3.87 -16.18 -11.58
C TRP A 120 -5.04 -15.31 -12.02
N LYS A 121 -5.04 -14.92 -13.31
CA LYS A 121 -6.13 -14.14 -13.91
C LYS A 121 -7.46 -14.88 -13.83
N ARG A 122 -7.47 -16.19 -14.12
CA ARG A 122 -8.68 -17.02 -14.02
C ARG A 122 -9.21 -17.08 -12.60
N GLU A 123 -8.36 -17.32 -11.61
CA GLU A 123 -8.79 -17.40 -10.20
C GLU A 123 -9.40 -16.08 -9.73
N ILE A 124 -8.78 -14.94 -10.06
CA ILE A 124 -9.31 -13.59 -9.76
C ILE A 124 -10.65 -13.34 -10.46
N LEU A 125 -10.78 -13.74 -11.73
CA LEU A 125 -12.04 -13.64 -12.48
C LEU A 125 -13.16 -14.47 -11.86
N GLU A 126 -12.86 -15.66 -11.35
CA GLU A 126 -13.83 -16.53 -10.67
C GLU A 126 -14.23 -16.00 -9.28
N VAL A 127 -13.37 -15.22 -8.59
CA VAL A 127 -13.80 -14.47 -7.39
C VAL A 127 -14.78 -13.36 -7.77
N TYR A 128 -14.46 -12.62 -8.82
CA TYR A 128 -15.30 -11.50 -9.28
C TYR A 128 -16.64 -11.97 -9.84
N ASN A 129 -16.64 -13.05 -10.62
CA ASN A 129 -17.79 -13.66 -11.29
C ASN A 129 -17.92 -15.13 -10.88
N ASN A 130 -18.21 -15.36 -9.60
CA ASN A 130 -18.32 -16.71 -9.06
C ASN A 130 -19.47 -17.47 -9.74
N PRO A 131 -19.28 -18.76 -10.12
CA PRO A 131 -20.35 -19.58 -10.67
C PRO A 131 -21.60 -19.60 -9.77
N ASN A 132 -21.42 -19.48 -8.46
CA ASN A 132 -22.48 -19.13 -7.55
C ASN A 132 -22.52 -17.60 -7.35
N SER A 133 -23.46 -16.94 -8.03
CA SER A 133 -23.61 -15.48 -8.00
C SER A 133 -23.70 -14.87 -6.60
N SER A 134 -24.23 -15.60 -5.59
CA SER A 134 -24.29 -15.10 -4.21
C SER A 134 -22.93 -14.97 -3.53
N LYS A 135 -21.87 -15.58 -4.09
CA LYS A 135 -20.48 -15.50 -3.62
C LYS A 135 -19.60 -14.58 -4.47
N SER A 136 -20.15 -13.93 -5.50
CA SER A 136 -19.37 -13.02 -6.36
C SER A 136 -18.97 -11.75 -5.61
N LEU A 137 -17.66 -11.48 -5.51
CA LEU A 137 -17.14 -10.29 -4.83
C LEU A 137 -16.74 -9.23 -5.85
N LYS A 138 -17.49 -8.13 -5.92
CA LYS A 138 -17.27 -7.03 -6.87
C LYS A 138 -16.23 -6.02 -6.38
N PHE A 139 -14.98 -6.44 -6.22
CA PHE A 139 -13.87 -5.56 -5.86
C PHE A 139 -13.52 -4.54 -6.97
N ASP A 140 -12.81 -3.47 -6.61
CA ASP A 140 -12.35 -2.38 -7.49
C ASP A 140 -10.82 -2.27 -7.53
N GLY A 141 -10.13 -2.94 -6.60
CA GLY A 141 -8.68 -3.01 -6.53
C GLY A 141 -8.22 -4.27 -5.80
N LEU A 142 -6.93 -4.56 -5.93
CA LEU A 142 -6.28 -5.71 -5.31
C LEU A 142 -5.15 -5.24 -4.40
N TRP A 143 -5.04 -5.88 -3.25
CA TRP A 143 -3.91 -5.74 -2.35
C TRP A 143 -3.15 -7.07 -2.34
N THR A 144 -1.99 -7.12 -2.98
CA THR A 144 -1.12 -8.29 -3.00
C THR A 144 -0.10 -8.17 -1.87
N ASP A 145 -0.23 -9.03 -0.86
CA ASP A 145 0.64 -9.03 0.31
C ASP A 145 1.46 -10.32 0.40
N MET A 146 2.38 -10.40 1.36
CA MET A 146 3.18 -11.59 1.67
C MET A 146 4.05 -12.07 0.50
N ASN A 147 4.38 -11.17 -0.43
CA ASN A 147 4.95 -11.48 -1.72
C ASN A 147 6.45 -11.15 -1.87
N GLU A 148 7.22 -11.18 -0.78
CA GLU A 148 8.68 -11.14 -0.83
C GLU A 148 9.33 -12.28 -1.63
N PRO A 149 8.92 -13.56 -1.57
CA PRO A 149 7.77 -14.21 -0.90
C PRO A 149 8.03 -14.56 0.57
N ALA A 150 7.09 -14.20 1.44
CA ALA A 150 7.18 -14.48 2.87
C ALA A 150 6.77 -15.92 3.20
N ALA A 151 7.48 -16.52 4.14
CA ALA A 151 7.14 -17.79 4.76
C ALA A 151 7.38 -17.73 6.28
N PHE A 152 6.57 -18.45 7.05
CA PHE A 152 6.74 -18.55 8.51
C PHE A 152 7.80 -19.56 8.92
N MET A 153 8.17 -20.46 8.00
CA MET A 153 9.29 -21.36 8.18
C MET A 153 10.49 -20.90 7.35
N ASN A 154 11.69 -21.20 7.84
CA ASN A 154 12.92 -20.91 7.10
C ASN A 154 13.13 -21.99 6.04
N GLY A 155 12.96 -21.65 4.77
CA GLY A 155 13.08 -22.58 3.65
C GLY A 155 11.79 -23.36 3.37
N ALA A 156 11.92 -24.69 3.27
CA ALA A 156 10.87 -25.58 2.81
C ALA A 156 10.60 -26.74 3.79
N MET A 157 9.45 -27.39 3.62
CA MET A 157 9.10 -28.63 4.31
C MET A 157 10.16 -29.70 4.05
N GLY A 158 10.75 -30.25 5.12
CA GLY A 158 11.84 -31.21 5.04
C GLY A 158 13.25 -30.60 4.95
N GLY A 159 13.37 -29.27 5.02
CA GLY A 159 14.64 -28.55 4.96
C GLY A 159 15.13 -28.32 3.53
N CYS A 160 16.17 -27.49 3.40
CA CYS A 160 16.81 -27.21 2.12
C CYS A 160 17.99 -28.17 1.88
N ARG A 161 18.27 -28.48 0.61
CA ARG A 161 19.26 -29.46 0.13
C ARG A 161 20.61 -28.82 -0.22
N ASN A 162 20.65 -27.53 -0.56
CA ASN A 162 21.86 -26.87 -1.05
C ASN A 162 22.44 -25.83 -0.07
N ASP A 163 23.43 -26.22 0.72
CA ASP A 163 24.04 -25.33 1.72
C ASP A 163 24.75 -24.12 1.10
N LEU A 164 25.35 -24.24 -0.09
CA LEU A 164 26.09 -23.13 -0.73
C LEU A 164 25.16 -22.02 -1.22
N LEU A 165 23.94 -22.35 -1.66
CA LEU A 165 22.95 -21.35 -2.06
C LEU A 165 22.28 -20.72 -0.85
N ASN A 166 21.99 -21.50 0.18
CA ASN A 166 21.30 -21.02 1.38
C ASN A 166 22.27 -20.24 2.31
N ASN A 167 23.54 -20.62 2.31
CA ASN A 167 24.64 -19.98 3.05
C ASN A 167 25.82 -19.65 2.11
N PRO A 168 25.67 -18.64 1.22
CA PRO A 168 26.75 -18.25 0.32
C PRO A 168 28.05 -17.89 1.04
N PRO A 169 29.22 -18.06 0.37
CA PRO A 169 30.53 -17.74 0.94
C PRO A 169 30.63 -16.32 1.49
N TYR A 170 29.93 -15.38 0.84
CA TYR A 170 29.68 -14.05 1.35
C TYR A 170 28.20 -13.90 1.68
N MET A 171 27.90 -13.81 2.98
CA MET A 171 26.57 -13.47 3.45
C MET A 171 26.46 -11.94 3.59
N PRO A 172 25.56 -11.26 2.85
CA PRO A 172 25.33 -9.83 3.02
C PRO A 172 24.92 -9.48 4.45
N HIS A 173 24.98 -8.20 4.81
CA HIS A 173 24.56 -7.68 6.11
C HIS A 173 23.03 -7.61 6.22
N LEU A 174 22.38 -8.78 6.26
CA LEU A 174 20.94 -8.94 6.45
C LEU A 174 20.60 -9.03 7.95
N GLY A 175 19.35 -8.69 8.31
CA GLY A 175 18.90 -8.63 9.71
C GLY A 175 19.11 -9.94 10.50
N TYR A 176 18.89 -11.10 9.85
CA TYR A 176 19.06 -12.42 10.45
C TYR A 176 20.15 -13.22 9.74
N ARG A 177 21.38 -12.69 9.75
CA ARG A 177 22.54 -13.25 9.02
C ARG A 177 22.87 -14.70 9.38
N SER A 178 22.64 -15.11 10.63
CA SER A 178 22.97 -16.46 11.12
C SER A 178 22.09 -17.57 10.56
N THR A 179 20.88 -17.23 10.08
CA THR A 179 19.93 -18.20 9.50
C THR A 179 20.12 -18.42 7.99
N GLY A 180 21.02 -17.66 7.35
CA GLY A 180 21.21 -17.70 5.90
C GLY A 180 20.13 -16.94 5.14
N LEU A 181 20.14 -17.07 3.81
CA LEU A 181 19.18 -16.38 2.94
C LEU A 181 17.75 -16.91 3.07
N ILE A 182 17.57 -18.13 3.59
CA ILE A 182 16.28 -18.80 3.76
C ILE A 182 15.42 -18.26 4.90
N HIS A 183 15.90 -17.22 5.59
CA HIS A 183 15.16 -16.65 6.71
C HIS A 183 13.81 -16.10 6.24
N LYS A 184 12.71 -16.67 6.77
CA LYS A 184 11.33 -16.31 6.43
C LYS A 184 10.98 -16.32 4.93
N THR A 185 11.60 -17.21 4.15
CA THR A 185 11.34 -17.33 2.72
C THR A 185 11.66 -18.77 2.23
N PRO A 186 11.14 -19.21 1.06
CA PRO A 186 11.45 -20.52 0.48
C PRO A 186 12.95 -20.77 0.21
N CYS A 187 13.33 -22.03 -0.02
CA CYS A 187 14.73 -22.39 -0.27
C CYS A 187 15.30 -21.73 -1.54
N MET A 188 16.58 -21.34 -1.49
CA MET A 188 17.25 -20.62 -2.57
C MET A 188 17.44 -21.47 -3.84
N GLU A 189 17.42 -22.80 -3.72
CA GLU A 189 17.45 -23.71 -4.87
C GLU A 189 16.10 -23.90 -5.58
N GLY A 190 15.01 -23.26 -5.12
CA GLY A 190 13.71 -23.34 -5.78
C GLY A 190 13.81 -23.00 -7.27
N GLN A 191 13.20 -23.82 -8.12
CA GLN A 191 13.31 -23.69 -9.57
C GLN A 191 12.16 -22.84 -10.13
N HIS A 192 12.52 -21.71 -10.72
CA HIS A 192 11.66 -20.81 -11.48
C HIS A 192 11.98 -20.91 -12.98
N TYR A 193 11.08 -20.40 -13.82
CA TYR A 193 11.24 -20.34 -15.27
C TYR A 193 10.82 -18.98 -15.77
N LEU A 194 11.74 -18.31 -16.48
CA LEU A 194 11.44 -17.05 -17.15
C LEU A 194 10.41 -17.26 -18.28
N ALA A 195 9.84 -16.17 -18.78
CA ALA A 195 8.83 -16.22 -19.84
C ALA A 195 9.31 -16.87 -21.16
N ASP A 196 10.63 -16.94 -21.40
CA ASP A 196 11.25 -17.62 -22.53
C ASP A 196 11.50 -19.13 -22.28
N GLY A 197 11.19 -19.62 -21.08
CA GLY A 197 11.42 -20.99 -20.64
C GLY A 197 12.80 -21.23 -20.01
N THR A 198 13.64 -20.21 -19.86
CA THR A 198 14.95 -20.35 -19.23
C THR A 198 14.80 -20.68 -17.74
N PRO A 199 15.39 -21.79 -17.26
CA PRO A 199 15.36 -22.13 -15.84
C PRO A 199 16.25 -21.18 -15.05
N VAL A 200 15.70 -20.57 -13.99
CA VAL A 200 16.40 -19.70 -13.04
C VAL A 200 16.13 -20.14 -11.61
N ARG A 201 17.07 -19.89 -10.70
CA ARG A 201 16.94 -20.32 -9.31
C ARG A 201 16.37 -19.19 -8.47
N HIS A 202 15.67 -19.54 -7.40
CA HIS A 202 15.15 -18.57 -6.44
C HIS A 202 16.25 -17.65 -5.89
N TYR A 203 17.47 -18.18 -5.70
CA TYR A 203 18.66 -17.37 -5.35
C TYR A 203 18.86 -16.13 -6.23
N ASP A 204 18.62 -16.27 -7.54
CA ASP A 204 18.88 -15.22 -8.52
C ASP A 204 17.67 -14.27 -8.69
N VAL A 205 16.44 -14.75 -8.39
CA VAL A 205 15.18 -14.02 -8.66
C VAL A 205 14.33 -13.74 -7.41
N HIS A 206 14.81 -14.03 -6.21
CA HIS A 206 14.07 -13.86 -4.95
C HIS A 206 13.50 -12.44 -4.83
N SER A 207 14.36 -11.41 -4.96
CA SER A 207 13.95 -10.00 -4.89
C SER A 207 13.12 -9.51 -6.09
N LEU A 208 12.83 -10.38 -7.07
CA LEU A 208 11.97 -10.10 -8.22
C LEU A 208 10.60 -10.77 -8.10
N TYR A 209 10.32 -11.52 -7.03
CA TYR A 209 9.08 -12.29 -6.90
C TYR A 209 7.83 -11.39 -6.87
N GLY A 210 7.74 -10.44 -5.94
CA GLY A 210 6.59 -9.52 -5.88
C GLY A 210 6.46 -8.66 -7.13
N TRP A 211 7.59 -8.23 -7.71
CA TRP A 211 7.63 -7.54 -9.02
C TRP A 211 6.99 -8.40 -10.13
N SER A 212 7.31 -9.69 -10.20
CA SER A 212 6.78 -10.59 -11.23
C SER A 212 5.26 -10.83 -11.07
N GLN A 213 4.75 -10.82 -9.84
CA GLN A 213 3.31 -10.92 -9.55
C GLN A 213 2.55 -9.62 -9.92
N THR A 214 3.18 -8.46 -9.70
CA THR A 214 2.51 -7.15 -9.77
C THR A 214 1.78 -6.93 -11.09
N LYS A 215 2.47 -7.16 -12.22
CA LYS A 215 1.90 -6.97 -13.55
C LYS A 215 0.72 -7.93 -13.82
N ALA A 216 0.88 -9.20 -13.43
CA ALA A 216 -0.17 -10.22 -13.61
C ALA A 216 -1.44 -9.85 -12.83
N SER A 217 -1.30 -9.33 -11.61
CA SER A 217 -2.42 -8.86 -10.79
C SER A 217 -3.15 -7.67 -11.41
N LEU A 218 -2.43 -6.70 -11.99
CA LEU A 218 -3.05 -5.57 -12.67
C LEU A 218 -3.83 -6.01 -13.92
N GLU A 219 -3.24 -6.89 -14.74
CA GLU A 219 -3.92 -7.44 -15.92
C GLU A 219 -5.15 -8.27 -15.56
N ALA A 220 -5.10 -9.00 -14.44
CA ALA A 220 -6.24 -9.72 -13.89
C ALA A 220 -7.34 -8.78 -13.40
N LEU A 221 -6.98 -7.70 -12.70
CA LEU A 221 -7.90 -6.67 -12.24
C LEU A 221 -8.63 -6.01 -13.42
N HIS A 222 -7.88 -5.56 -14.44
CA HIS A 222 -8.45 -5.00 -15.68
C HIS A 222 -9.41 -5.98 -16.36
N GLY A 223 -9.05 -7.27 -16.42
CA GLY A 223 -9.89 -8.32 -17.00
C GLY A 223 -11.19 -8.54 -16.22
N ALA A 224 -11.17 -8.37 -14.89
CA ALA A 224 -12.31 -8.58 -14.02
C ALA A 224 -13.28 -7.37 -13.99
N THR A 225 -12.74 -6.16 -13.86
CA THR A 225 -13.55 -4.94 -13.64
C THR A 225 -13.85 -4.19 -14.95
N GLY A 226 -12.98 -4.30 -15.96
CA GLY A 226 -13.02 -3.43 -17.14
C GLY A 226 -12.67 -1.96 -16.84
N GLU A 227 -12.14 -1.67 -15.64
CA GLU A 227 -11.72 -0.34 -15.17
C GLU A 227 -10.21 -0.36 -14.86
N ARG A 228 -9.61 0.83 -14.73
CA ARG A 228 -8.20 1.03 -14.36
C ARG A 228 -7.84 0.37 -13.04
N GLY A 229 -8.72 0.51 -12.03
CA GLY A 229 -8.52 -0.03 -10.69
C GLY A 229 -7.21 0.43 -10.03
N ILE A 230 -6.80 -0.28 -8.98
CA ILE A 230 -5.51 -0.10 -8.32
C ILE A 230 -5.00 -1.45 -7.80
N VAL A 231 -3.69 -1.66 -7.90
CA VAL A 231 -2.97 -2.75 -7.22
C VAL A 231 -2.05 -2.13 -6.18
N ILE A 232 -2.02 -2.70 -4.98
CA ILE A 232 -1.10 -2.34 -3.90
C ILE A 232 -0.24 -3.56 -3.58
N THR A 233 1.09 -3.43 -3.63
CA THR A 233 2.03 -4.55 -3.44
C THR A 233 3.05 -4.28 -2.33
N ARG A 234 3.42 -5.32 -1.57
CA ARG A 234 4.44 -5.18 -0.52
C ARG A 234 5.83 -5.19 -1.10
N SER A 235 6.22 -6.30 -1.74
CA SER A 235 7.55 -6.41 -2.32
C SER A 235 7.62 -5.62 -3.62
N THR A 236 8.65 -4.78 -3.72
CA THR A 236 8.92 -3.92 -4.87
C THR A 236 10.35 -4.10 -5.39
N TYR A 237 10.53 -3.85 -6.68
CA TYR A 237 11.82 -3.76 -7.36
C TYR A 237 11.78 -2.54 -8.31
N PRO A 238 12.91 -1.95 -8.75
CA PRO A 238 12.88 -0.92 -9.78
C PRO A 238 11.96 -1.28 -10.95
N SER A 239 11.03 -0.37 -11.28
CA SER A 239 9.90 -0.50 -12.22
C SER A 239 8.58 -1.06 -11.67
N SER A 240 8.51 -1.62 -10.45
CA SER A 240 7.23 -2.09 -9.85
C SER A 240 6.15 -1.01 -9.84
N GLY A 241 6.54 0.25 -9.55
CA GLY A 241 5.61 1.38 -9.49
C GLY A 241 4.84 1.66 -10.79
N LYS A 242 5.31 1.11 -11.92
CA LYS A 242 4.61 1.19 -13.20
C LYS A 242 3.22 0.56 -13.17
N TRP A 243 3.02 -0.45 -12.32
CA TRP A 243 1.78 -1.24 -12.29
C TRP A 243 1.06 -1.21 -10.93
N ALA A 244 1.73 -0.82 -9.85
CA ALA A 244 1.14 -0.81 -8.52
C ALA A 244 1.60 0.36 -7.66
N GLY A 245 0.78 0.71 -6.67
CA GLY A 245 1.20 1.46 -5.50
C GLY A 245 1.86 0.54 -4.45
N HIS A 246 2.44 1.14 -3.42
CA HIS A 246 3.10 0.44 -2.33
C HIS A 246 2.67 1.02 -0.97
N TRP A 247 2.77 0.21 0.08
CA TRP A 247 2.67 0.66 1.45
C TRP A 247 3.89 0.24 2.26
N LEU A 248 4.36 1.10 3.17
CA LEU A 248 5.63 0.95 3.90
C LEU A 248 5.71 -0.27 4.86
N GLY A 249 4.72 -1.16 4.81
CA GLY A 249 4.70 -2.40 5.58
C GLY A 249 4.19 -2.24 7.01
N ASP A 250 4.60 -3.19 7.85
CA ASP A 250 4.14 -3.32 9.24
C ASP A 250 4.96 -2.44 10.19
N ASN A 251 4.55 -1.18 10.33
CA ASN A 251 5.06 -0.25 11.34
C ASN A 251 4.39 -0.48 12.71
N THR A 252 4.90 0.25 13.71
CA THR A 252 4.37 0.28 15.07
C THR A 252 3.70 1.63 15.34
N ALA A 253 2.71 1.70 16.24
CA ALA A 253 2.16 2.99 16.67
C ALA A 253 3.11 3.66 17.65
N ALA A 254 4.16 4.25 17.10
CA ALA A 254 5.17 4.99 17.83
C ALA A 254 5.48 6.28 17.08
N TRP A 255 5.77 7.35 17.81
CA TRP A 255 6.00 8.68 17.24
C TRP A 255 7.14 8.73 16.22
N ASP A 256 8.18 7.91 16.38
CA ASP A 256 9.29 7.82 15.42
C ASP A 256 8.85 7.27 14.06
N GLN A 257 7.76 6.51 14.01
CA GLN A 257 7.25 5.91 12.78
C GLN A 257 6.58 6.96 11.88
N MET A 258 6.02 8.03 12.46
CA MET A 258 5.51 9.18 11.68
C MET A 258 6.65 9.83 10.88
N HIS A 259 7.77 10.12 11.53
CA HIS A 259 8.93 10.72 10.87
C HIS A 259 9.50 9.80 9.79
N LYS A 260 9.69 8.51 10.12
CA LYS A 260 10.16 7.49 9.15
C LYS A 260 9.25 7.35 7.95
N SER A 261 7.95 7.54 8.09
CA SER A 261 7.02 7.43 6.97
C SER A 261 7.21 8.55 5.93
N ILE A 262 7.57 9.77 6.32
CA ILE A 262 7.97 10.82 5.36
C ILE A 262 9.21 10.41 4.59
N ILE A 263 10.20 9.90 5.31
CA ILE A 263 11.46 9.46 4.71
C ILE A 263 11.21 8.30 3.73
N GLY A 264 10.41 7.32 4.13
CA GLY A 264 10.01 6.18 3.29
C GLY A 264 9.35 6.65 2.00
N THR A 265 8.43 7.62 2.11
CA THR A 265 7.77 8.23 0.97
C THR A 265 8.72 8.89 -0.02
N TRP A 266 9.77 9.53 0.45
CA TRP A 266 10.74 10.15 -0.45
C TRP A 266 11.66 9.13 -1.13
N GLN A 267 12.11 8.12 -0.39
CA GLN A 267 13.10 7.15 -0.86
C GLN A 267 12.56 6.23 -1.96
N GLU A 268 11.32 5.75 -1.84
CA GLU A 268 10.73 4.89 -2.86
C GLU A 268 10.43 5.64 -4.17
N LYS A 269 10.06 6.92 -4.07
CA LYS A 269 9.72 7.77 -5.21
C LYS A 269 10.93 8.22 -6.02
N GLY A 270 12.11 8.33 -5.39
CA GLY A 270 13.35 8.72 -6.05
C GLY A 270 14.07 7.59 -6.82
N LEU A 271 13.89 6.32 -6.42
CA LEU A 271 14.64 5.19 -7.00
C LEU A 271 13.79 4.16 -7.77
N HIS A 272 12.48 4.02 -7.53
CA HIS A 272 11.76 2.81 -7.97
C HIS A 272 10.58 3.05 -8.93
N SER A 273 10.18 4.30 -9.18
CA SER A 273 8.96 4.63 -9.92
C SER A 273 9.10 5.88 -10.82
N TRP A 274 9.90 5.76 -11.89
CA TRP A 274 10.04 6.82 -12.90
C TRP A 274 8.83 6.94 -13.84
N ASP A 275 8.04 5.87 -13.98
CA ASP A 275 6.97 5.85 -14.97
C ASP A 275 5.60 6.16 -14.38
N HIS A 276 5.19 5.63 -13.22
CA HIS A 276 3.86 5.88 -12.65
C HIS A 276 4.00 6.02 -11.13
N GLN A 277 3.66 7.17 -10.56
CA GLN A 277 3.62 7.33 -9.10
C GLN A 277 2.21 7.06 -8.61
N ILE A 278 1.81 5.79 -8.63
CA ILE A 278 0.56 5.39 -7.99
C ILE A 278 0.78 5.44 -6.47
N MET A 279 -0.19 6.06 -5.81
CA MET A 279 -0.27 6.46 -4.42
C MET A 279 0.44 5.53 -3.44
N GLU A 280 1.17 6.15 -2.52
CA GLU A 280 1.66 5.46 -1.33
C GLU A 280 0.57 5.34 -0.28
N TRP A 281 0.62 4.21 0.40
CA TRP A 281 -0.22 3.83 1.52
C TRP A 281 0.71 3.84 2.76
N VAL A 282 0.42 4.65 3.76
CA VAL A 282 1.16 4.61 5.03
C VAL A 282 0.56 3.48 5.86
N GLY A 283 1.41 2.53 6.22
CA GLY A 283 1.06 1.34 6.97
C GLY A 283 0.66 1.56 8.44
N ASN A 284 0.32 0.42 9.03
CA ASN A 284 -0.06 0.04 10.40
C ASN A 284 0.47 0.83 11.61
N PHE A 285 -0.45 1.43 12.37
CA PHE A 285 -0.16 1.84 13.74
C PHE A 285 -0.48 0.69 14.71
N LEU A 286 0.50 -0.16 15.04
CA LEU A 286 0.38 -1.09 16.19
C LEU A 286 0.45 -0.33 17.53
N GLY A 287 -0.69 0.08 18.09
CA GLY A 287 -0.79 0.76 19.39
C GLY A 287 -1.60 2.07 19.36
N SER A 288 -1.45 2.96 20.35
CA SER A 288 -2.33 4.12 20.55
C SER A 288 -2.27 5.14 19.40
N PHE A 289 -3.18 5.05 18.44
CA PHE A 289 -3.37 6.04 17.37
C PHE A 289 -3.78 7.40 17.96
N CYS A 290 -3.07 8.46 17.61
CA CYS A 290 -3.37 9.81 18.07
C CYS A 290 -3.81 10.71 16.91
N TYR A 291 -4.32 11.90 17.26
CA TYR A 291 -4.74 12.90 16.27
C TYR A 291 -3.65 13.25 15.24
N ALA A 292 -2.40 13.34 15.69
CA ALA A 292 -1.28 13.70 14.83
C ALA A 292 -1.06 12.64 13.73
N ASP A 293 -1.31 11.36 14.05
CA ASP A 293 -1.23 10.26 13.09
C ASP A 293 -2.32 10.37 12.02
N LEU A 294 -3.57 10.67 12.41
CA LEU A 294 -4.67 10.84 11.45
C LEU A 294 -4.42 11.98 10.46
N VAL A 295 -3.97 13.12 11.00
CA VAL A 295 -3.66 14.30 10.21
C VAL A 295 -2.51 14.03 9.26
N PHE A 296 -1.47 13.37 9.75
CA PHE A 296 -0.33 12.99 8.94
C PHE A 296 -0.74 12.03 7.81
N VAL A 297 -1.49 10.97 8.12
CA VAL A 297 -2.00 10.00 7.13
C VAL A 297 -2.92 10.66 6.09
N ALA A 298 -3.71 11.66 6.50
CA ALA A 298 -4.57 12.40 5.58
C ALA A 298 -3.78 13.22 4.54
N PHE A 299 -2.54 13.60 4.80
CA PHE A 299 -1.71 14.40 3.88
C PHE A 299 -0.50 13.66 3.32
N SER A 300 -0.16 12.45 3.79
CA SER A 300 0.93 11.65 3.20
C SER A 300 0.56 10.96 1.88
N GLY A 301 -0.66 11.18 1.36
CA GLY A 301 -1.15 10.53 0.14
C GLY A 301 -1.86 9.20 0.38
N SER A 302 -1.77 8.65 1.60
CA SER A 302 -2.37 7.38 2.01
C SER A 302 -3.90 7.40 2.09
N PRO A 303 -4.64 6.46 1.47
CA PRO A 303 -5.92 6.06 2.02
C PRO A 303 -5.67 5.39 3.36
N THR A 304 -6.35 5.83 4.41
CA THR A 304 -6.18 5.36 5.78
C THR A 304 -6.37 3.84 5.83
N GLN A 305 -5.28 3.06 5.68
CA GLN A 305 -5.21 1.69 6.16
C GLN A 305 -5.11 1.78 7.68
N LEU A 306 -6.24 2.12 8.31
CA LEU A 306 -6.47 1.69 9.68
C LEU A 306 -6.77 0.22 9.56
N LEU A 307 -5.73 -0.59 9.32
CA LEU A 307 -5.81 -2.03 9.39
C LEU A 307 -6.38 -2.37 10.75
N LEU A 308 -7.61 -2.89 10.73
CA LEU A 308 -8.16 -3.71 11.78
C LEU A 308 -7.28 -4.95 11.82
N GLN A 309 -6.04 -4.84 12.31
CA GLN A 309 -5.21 -6.01 12.35
C GLN A 309 -5.83 -6.97 13.34
N HIS A 310 -6.15 -8.14 12.80
CA HIS A 310 -6.68 -9.29 13.46
C HIS A 310 -5.67 -9.81 14.47
N SER A 311 -5.69 -9.25 15.66
CA SER A 311 -5.35 -10.02 16.85
C SER A 311 -6.30 -9.57 17.94
N LEU A 312 -6.74 -10.52 18.75
CA LEU A 312 -7.48 -10.31 20.00
C LEU A 312 -6.73 -9.42 21.02
N LEU A 313 -5.62 -8.77 20.62
CA LEU A 313 -4.67 -8.02 21.45
C LEU A 313 -4.80 -6.49 21.30
N PHE A 314 -5.43 -5.97 20.24
CA PHE A 314 -5.50 -4.52 20.00
C PHE A 314 -6.93 -4.00 19.82
N GLN A 315 -7.19 -2.79 20.33
CA GLN A 315 -8.48 -2.13 20.23
C GLN A 315 -8.69 -1.55 18.82
N ARG A 316 -9.95 -1.37 18.40
CA ARG A 316 -10.29 -0.72 17.13
C ARG A 316 -9.83 0.74 17.13
N GLN A 317 -9.35 1.21 15.99
CA GLN A 317 -8.75 2.54 15.86
C GLN A 317 -9.35 3.36 14.72
N ASP A 318 -10.41 2.86 14.08
CA ASP A 318 -11.15 3.61 13.08
C ASP A 318 -11.66 4.94 13.66
N PRO A 319 -11.84 6.01 12.85
CA PRO A 319 -12.20 7.32 13.40
C PRO A 319 -13.49 7.31 14.22
N ALA A 320 -14.40 6.35 13.96
CA ALA A 320 -15.67 6.23 14.68
C ALA A 320 -15.53 5.47 16.02
N ALA A 321 -14.42 4.76 16.28
CA ALA A 321 -14.15 4.07 17.54
C ALA A 321 -13.81 5.02 18.71
N TRP A 322 -13.51 6.29 18.41
CA TRP A 322 -13.13 7.32 19.38
C TRP A 322 -14.30 8.19 19.81
N ASP A 323 -14.02 9.30 20.51
CA ASP A 323 -15.01 10.25 21.01
C ASP A 323 -15.47 11.28 19.94
N ALA A 324 -16.52 12.03 20.28
CA ALA A 324 -17.09 13.05 19.39
C ALA A 324 -16.09 14.16 19.01
N ARG A 325 -15.08 14.41 19.87
CA ARG A 325 -14.03 15.37 19.58
C ARG A 325 -13.18 14.86 18.42
N PHE A 326 -12.71 13.62 18.49
CA PHE A 326 -11.95 12.97 17.42
C PHE A 326 -12.75 12.88 16.12
N HIS A 327 -14.07 12.65 16.18
CA HIS A 327 -14.92 12.61 14.98
C HIS A 327 -14.92 13.95 14.22
N ASN A 328 -15.06 15.07 14.93
CA ASN A 328 -15.10 16.40 14.31
C ASN A 328 -13.75 16.78 13.70
N ILE A 329 -12.69 16.52 14.45
CA ILE A 329 -11.29 16.61 14.03
C ILE A 329 -11.06 15.85 12.71
N SER A 330 -11.49 14.59 12.66
CA SER A 330 -11.30 13.70 11.52
C SER A 330 -12.04 14.21 10.29
N ARG A 331 -13.27 14.69 10.50
CA ARG A 331 -14.08 15.27 9.44
C ARG A 331 -13.42 16.51 8.84
N ASN A 332 -12.89 17.40 9.68
CA ASN A 332 -12.26 18.63 9.21
C ASN A 332 -11.03 18.35 8.35
N VAL A 333 -10.14 17.46 8.81
CA VAL A 333 -8.90 17.15 8.08
C VAL A 333 -9.18 16.41 6.77
N LEU A 334 -10.11 15.45 6.78
CA LEU A 334 -10.51 14.72 5.57
C LEU A 334 -11.21 15.65 4.57
N ASN A 335 -12.04 16.59 5.04
CA ASN A 335 -12.65 17.58 4.16
C ASN A 335 -11.60 18.44 3.45
N ILE A 336 -10.53 18.86 4.14
CA ILE A 336 -9.43 19.60 3.50
C ILE A 336 -8.76 18.74 2.41
N ARG A 337 -8.45 17.47 2.72
CA ARG A 337 -7.91 16.54 1.71
C ARG A 337 -8.84 16.42 0.50
N TYR A 338 -10.15 16.25 0.72
CA TYR A 338 -11.14 16.12 -0.35
C TYR A 338 -11.26 17.40 -1.18
N THR A 339 -11.08 18.56 -0.56
CA THR A 339 -11.00 19.84 -1.25
C THR A 339 -9.85 19.89 -2.24
N LEU A 340 -8.70 19.35 -1.86
CA LEU A 340 -7.46 19.37 -2.64
C LEU A 340 -7.31 18.19 -3.62
N LEU A 341 -8.31 17.32 -3.76
CA LEU A 341 -8.24 16.17 -4.68
C LEU A 341 -7.98 16.55 -6.14
N PRO A 342 -8.55 17.63 -6.73
CA PRO A 342 -8.23 18.01 -8.10
C PRO A 342 -6.75 18.34 -8.29
N TYR A 343 -6.15 19.03 -7.32
CA TYR A 343 -4.71 19.32 -7.32
C TYR A 343 -3.89 18.02 -7.18
N LEU A 344 -4.21 17.19 -6.18
CA LEU A 344 -3.51 15.91 -5.97
C LEU A 344 -3.61 14.98 -7.19
N TYR A 345 -4.76 14.93 -7.85
CA TYR A 345 -4.98 14.12 -9.05
C TYR A 345 -4.20 14.64 -10.25
N THR A 346 -4.05 15.96 -10.37
CA THR A 346 -3.18 16.57 -11.39
C THR A 346 -1.72 16.22 -11.13
N LEU A 347 -1.26 16.24 -9.88
CA LEU A 347 0.10 15.81 -9.54
C LEU A 347 0.34 14.33 -9.89
N LEU A 348 -0.65 13.46 -9.66
CA LEU A 348 -0.60 12.05 -10.07
C LEU A 348 -0.49 11.90 -11.59
N TYR A 349 -1.23 12.70 -12.34
CA TYR A 349 -1.12 12.75 -13.80
C TYR A 349 0.26 13.20 -14.25
N ASP A 350 0.79 14.30 -13.71
CA ASP A 350 2.11 14.81 -14.07
C ASP A 350 3.22 13.81 -13.71
N ALA A 351 3.05 13.09 -12.60
CA ALA A 351 3.97 12.03 -12.21
C ALA A 351 3.95 10.85 -13.18
N HIS A 352 2.78 10.47 -13.67
CA HIS A 352 2.62 9.42 -14.68
C HIS A 352 3.13 9.85 -16.08
N ALA A 353 2.83 11.07 -16.51
CA ALA A 353 3.14 11.55 -17.86
C ALA A 353 4.58 12.08 -18.00
N HIS A 354 5.15 12.64 -16.93
CA HIS A 354 6.41 13.38 -16.97
C HIS A 354 7.46 12.88 -15.96
N GLY A 355 7.13 11.92 -15.10
CA GLY A 355 8.05 11.44 -14.05
C GLY A 355 8.28 12.46 -12.92
N SER A 356 7.41 13.46 -12.79
CA SER A 356 7.44 14.47 -11.71
C SER A 356 7.09 13.86 -10.35
N THR A 357 7.51 14.42 -9.22
CA THR A 357 7.18 13.87 -7.88
C THR A 357 5.88 14.43 -7.29
N VAL A 358 5.05 13.58 -6.67
CA VAL A 358 3.82 13.99 -5.95
C VAL A 358 4.16 14.48 -4.54
N VAL A 359 4.63 13.59 -3.66
CA VAL A 359 5.18 13.98 -2.36
C VAL A 359 6.64 14.35 -2.59
N ARG A 360 6.98 15.61 -2.34
CA ARG A 360 8.23 16.21 -2.77
C ARG A 360 9.02 16.72 -1.55
N PRO A 361 10.30 16.35 -1.41
CA PRO A 361 11.18 16.98 -0.43
C PRO A 361 11.31 18.47 -0.70
N VAL A 362 11.41 19.29 0.35
CA VAL A 362 11.56 20.75 0.20
C VAL A 362 12.80 21.10 -0.63
N LEU A 363 13.86 20.31 -0.50
CA LEU A 363 15.11 20.51 -1.27
C LEU A 363 14.91 20.42 -2.79
N HIS A 364 13.93 19.67 -3.29
CA HIS A 364 13.74 19.52 -4.75
C HIS A 364 13.32 20.85 -5.40
N GLU A 365 12.56 21.68 -4.68
CA GLU A 365 12.12 23.00 -5.15
C GLU A 365 13.13 24.11 -4.83
N PHE A 366 13.91 23.94 -3.76
CA PHE A 366 14.76 24.99 -3.19
C PHE A 366 16.22 24.53 -3.04
N VAL A 367 16.77 23.85 -4.06
CA VAL A 367 18.12 23.26 -4.04
C VAL A 367 19.23 24.27 -3.68
N GLN A 368 19.05 25.55 -4.04
CA GLN A 368 20.04 26.60 -3.78
C GLN A 368 20.19 26.90 -2.28
N ASP A 369 19.15 26.63 -1.50
CA ASP A 369 19.13 26.82 -0.07
C ASP A 369 19.59 25.55 0.64
N ARG A 370 20.82 25.58 1.15
CA ARG A 370 21.45 24.44 1.83
C ARG A 370 20.72 24.02 3.10
N THR A 371 19.96 24.91 3.73
CA THR A 371 19.18 24.56 4.92
C THR A 371 18.13 23.51 4.58
N THR A 372 17.58 23.51 3.36
CA THR A 372 16.55 22.56 2.94
C THR A 372 17.06 21.13 2.75
N TRP A 373 18.37 20.92 2.65
CA TRP A 373 18.96 19.61 2.37
C TRP A 373 18.83 18.64 3.56
N ASP A 374 18.82 19.18 4.78
CA ASP A 374 18.75 18.42 6.03
C ASP A 374 17.33 18.37 6.61
N ILE A 375 16.33 18.90 5.90
CA ILE A 375 14.95 18.97 6.39
C ILE A 375 14.18 17.71 5.98
N ASP A 376 13.77 16.94 6.98
CA ASP A 376 12.97 15.72 6.82
C ASP A 376 11.69 15.67 7.69
N GLU A 377 11.43 16.73 8.48
CA GLU A 377 10.21 16.87 9.31
C GLU A 377 9.09 17.68 8.59
N GLN A 378 9.21 18.00 7.30
CA GLN A 378 8.18 18.68 6.50
C GLN A 378 8.32 18.34 5.01
N PHE A 379 7.22 18.38 4.26
CA PHE A 379 7.20 17.99 2.85
C PHE A 379 6.23 18.84 2.03
N LEU A 380 6.38 18.76 0.70
CA LEU A 380 5.51 19.43 -0.26
C LEU A 380 4.58 18.43 -0.96
N TRP A 381 3.39 18.87 -1.32
CA TRP A 381 2.62 18.29 -2.43
C TRP A 381 2.89 19.06 -3.70
N GLY A 382 3.54 18.40 -4.65
CA GLY A 382 4.04 19.02 -5.86
C GLY A 382 4.97 20.19 -5.51
N PRO A 383 4.93 21.30 -6.27
CA PRO A 383 5.74 22.47 -5.99
C PRO A 383 5.09 23.50 -5.05
N ALA A 384 3.78 23.39 -4.78
CA ALA A 384 2.97 24.53 -4.33
C ALA A 384 2.40 24.44 -2.92
N LEU A 385 2.27 23.26 -2.30
CA LEU A 385 1.64 23.12 -0.98
C LEU A 385 2.63 22.57 0.04
N LEU A 386 3.03 23.39 1.01
CA LEU A 386 3.90 23.02 2.12
C LEU A 386 3.08 22.51 3.30
N ILE A 387 3.46 21.32 3.78
CA ILE A 387 2.80 20.61 4.86
C ILE A 387 3.79 20.49 6.02
N SER A 388 3.43 21.09 7.17
CA SER A 388 4.26 21.15 8.37
C SER A 388 3.56 20.45 9.53
N PRO A 389 3.66 19.12 9.64
CA PRO A 389 2.95 18.33 10.64
C PRO A 389 3.64 18.35 12.01
N VAL A 390 2.89 18.07 13.08
CA VAL A 390 3.44 17.86 14.43
C VAL A 390 3.88 16.40 14.58
N MET A 391 5.13 16.15 14.93
CA MET A 391 5.70 14.79 15.05
C MET A 391 6.16 14.42 16.47
N LYS A 392 5.88 15.25 17.46
CA LYS A 392 6.36 15.06 18.83
C LYS A 392 5.18 14.99 19.81
N PRO A 393 5.22 14.06 20.80
CA PRO A 393 4.15 13.92 21.77
C PRO A 393 3.95 15.19 22.59
N ASN A 394 2.69 15.53 22.88
CA ASN A 394 2.29 16.66 23.73
C ASN A 394 2.73 18.05 23.22
N HIS A 395 3.17 18.17 21.97
CA HIS A 395 3.48 19.47 21.38
C HIS A 395 2.23 20.08 20.74
N THR A 396 2.02 21.37 21.00
CA THR A 396 0.96 22.19 20.37
C THR A 396 1.53 23.31 19.51
N SER A 397 2.81 23.19 19.14
CA SER A 397 3.50 24.07 18.21
C SER A 397 4.52 23.26 17.39
N VAL A 398 4.83 23.74 16.20
CA VAL A 398 5.83 23.13 15.30
C VAL A 398 6.80 24.19 14.81
N THR A 399 8.10 23.87 14.87
CA THR A 399 9.12 24.69 14.24
C THR A 399 9.26 24.24 12.79
N ALA A 400 8.80 25.06 11.85
CA ALA A 400 8.86 24.78 10.42
C ALA A 400 9.79 25.77 9.72
N TYR A 401 10.49 25.30 8.70
CA TYR A 401 11.31 26.17 7.84
C TYR A 401 10.49 26.67 6.66
N PHE A 402 10.57 27.97 6.39
CA PHE A 402 9.97 28.59 5.23
C PHE A 402 11.07 29.02 4.27
N PRO A 403 11.23 28.34 3.12
CA PRO A 403 12.16 28.73 2.08
C PRO A 403 11.88 30.14 1.54
N ASP A 404 12.82 30.71 0.79
CA ASP A 404 12.70 32.06 0.21
C ASP A 404 11.65 32.12 -0.92
N ALA A 405 10.38 32.26 -0.52
CA ALA A 405 9.21 32.45 -1.36
C ALA A 405 8.09 33.11 -0.56
N ARG A 406 7.03 33.60 -1.24
CA ARG A 406 5.79 33.99 -0.57
C ARG A 406 5.05 32.74 -0.09
N TRP A 407 4.59 32.75 1.15
CA TRP A 407 3.81 31.67 1.73
C TRP A 407 2.50 32.21 2.27
N TYR A 408 1.38 31.64 1.80
CA TYR A 408 0.03 31.99 2.23
C TYR A 408 -0.52 30.90 3.12
N ASP A 409 -1.07 31.26 4.28
CA ASP A 409 -1.77 30.31 5.13
C ASP A 409 -3.04 29.81 4.41
N TYR A 410 -3.16 28.49 4.23
CA TYR A 410 -4.24 27.85 3.49
C TYR A 410 -5.63 28.12 4.09
N HIS A 411 -5.71 28.28 5.41
CA HIS A 411 -6.99 28.40 6.12
C HIS A 411 -7.50 29.84 6.15
N THR A 412 -6.59 30.81 6.29
CA THR A 412 -6.92 32.23 6.41
C THR A 412 -6.79 32.99 5.08
N ASN A 413 -6.07 32.44 4.11
CA ASN A 413 -5.67 33.08 2.86
C ASN A 413 -4.84 34.37 3.07
N ILE A 414 -4.18 34.49 4.22
CA ILE A 414 -3.32 35.63 4.56
C ILE A 414 -1.87 35.28 4.20
N GLU A 415 -1.17 36.23 3.59
CA GLU A 415 0.27 36.13 3.37
C GLU A 415 1.02 36.17 4.71
N THR A 416 2.01 35.29 4.84
CA THR A 416 2.92 35.28 5.98
C THR A 416 4.18 36.10 5.66
N ASP A 417 4.79 36.70 6.69
CA ASP A 417 6.07 37.41 6.57
C ASP A 417 7.29 36.47 6.62
N PHE A 418 7.10 35.17 6.31
CA PHE A 418 8.11 34.15 6.53
C PHE A 418 8.92 33.89 5.26
N ARG A 419 10.23 34.22 5.27
CA ARG A 419 11.14 33.93 4.17
C ARG A 419 12.53 33.52 4.67
N GLY A 420 13.04 32.41 4.15
CA GLY A 420 14.38 31.88 4.46
C GLY A 420 14.64 31.61 5.96
N GLN A 421 13.61 31.35 6.76
CA GLN A 421 13.72 31.31 8.22
C GLN A 421 12.87 30.20 8.86
N PHE A 422 13.33 29.75 10.04
CA PHE A 422 12.54 28.89 10.91
C PHE A 422 11.52 29.70 11.69
N GLN A 423 10.28 29.20 11.76
CA GLN A 423 9.20 29.82 12.50
C GLN A 423 8.50 28.81 13.39
N ASN A 424 8.15 29.24 14.60
CA ASN A 424 7.39 28.44 15.53
C ASN A 424 5.89 28.74 15.36
N LEU A 425 5.17 27.82 14.74
CA LEU A 425 3.77 27.96 14.40
C LEU A 425 2.89 27.33 15.47
N PRO A 426 1.75 27.96 15.85
CA PRO A 426 0.76 27.29 16.68
C PRO A 426 0.18 26.10 15.92
N ALA A 427 0.17 24.94 16.56
CA ALA A 427 -0.35 23.69 16.00
C ALA A 427 -1.21 22.99 17.06
N PRO A 428 -2.36 23.57 17.45
CA PRO A 428 -3.28 22.89 18.36
C PRO A 428 -3.74 21.55 17.77
N LEU A 429 -4.25 20.66 18.62
CA LEU A 429 -4.73 19.31 18.26
C LEU A 429 -5.91 19.30 17.26
N GLU A 430 -6.30 20.42 16.68
CA GLU A 430 -7.42 20.54 15.73
C GLU A 430 -6.97 21.24 14.44
N HIS A 431 -5.68 21.57 14.34
CA HIS A 431 -5.12 22.34 13.25
C HIS A 431 -3.86 21.67 12.70
N ILE A 432 -3.72 21.73 11.38
CA ILE A 432 -2.48 21.41 10.67
C ILE A 432 -2.05 22.62 9.88
N ASN A 433 -0.75 22.92 9.97
CA ASN A 433 -0.13 24.01 9.25
C ASN A 433 0.05 23.63 7.78
N LEU A 434 -0.68 24.33 6.92
CA LEU A 434 -0.67 24.18 5.46
C LEU A 434 -0.42 25.55 4.85
N HIS A 435 0.58 25.65 3.98
CA HIS A 435 0.95 26.91 3.34
C HIS A 435 1.04 26.75 1.83
N ILE A 436 0.43 27.67 1.09
CA ILE A 436 0.48 27.73 -0.36
C ILE A 436 1.65 28.63 -0.77
N ARG A 437 2.50 28.14 -1.65
CA ARG A 437 3.59 28.91 -2.25
C ARG A 437 3.04 29.90 -3.28
N GLY A 438 3.47 31.15 -3.22
CA GLY A 438 3.18 32.15 -4.25
C GLY A 438 3.77 31.74 -5.60
N GLY A 439 3.08 32.11 -6.68
CA GLY A 439 3.41 31.71 -8.04
C GLY A 439 2.57 30.55 -8.55
N TYR A 440 1.69 29.98 -7.72
CA TYR A 440 0.93 28.77 -8.05
C TYR A 440 -0.60 28.95 -7.96
N ILE A 441 -1.31 28.28 -8.88
CA ILE A 441 -2.77 28.19 -8.89
C ILE A 441 -3.18 26.76 -8.52
N LEU A 442 -3.93 26.61 -7.43
CA LEU A 442 -4.40 25.31 -6.95
C LEU A 442 -5.87 25.09 -7.32
N PRO A 443 -6.19 24.06 -8.13
CA PRO A 443 -7.58 23.65 -8.32
C PRO A 443 -8.10 22.89 -7.12
N TRP A 444 -9.32 23.22 -6.72
CA TRP A 444 -10.01 22.58 -5.62
C TRP A 444 -11.49 22.32 -5.96
N GLN A 445 -12.13 21.43 -5.19
CA GLN A 445 -13.54 21.10 -5.38
C GLN A 445 -14.24 20.96 -4.03
N ASN A 446 -15.52 21.32 -3.93
CA ASN A 446 -16.22 21.16 -2.65
C ASN A 446 -16.25 19.68 -2.20
N PRO A 447 -15.86 19.38 -0.95
CA PRO A 447 -15.74 18.02 -0.46
C PRO A 447 -17.12 17.36 -0.31
N ALA A 448 -17.13 16.03 -0.31
CA ALA A 448 -18.32 15.21 -0.04
C ALA A 448 -17.88 13.88 0.61
N ASN A 449 -18.85 13.05 1.00
CA ASN A 449 -18.57 11.77 1.68
C ASN A 449 -17.79 10.77 0.80
N THR A 450 -17.93 10.85 -0.52
CA THR A 450 -17.19 10.03 -1.49
C THR A 450 -16.84 10.87 -2.72
N THR A 451 -15.84 10.44 -3.49
CA THR A 451 -15.49 11.05 -4.78
C THR A 451 -16.61 10.96 -5.80
N ALA A 452 -17.48 9.94 -5.73
CA ALA A 452 -18.65 9.82 -6.58
C ALA A 452 -19.63 11.00 -6.41
N TYR A 453 -19.70 11.58 -5.20
CA TYR A 453 -20.46 12.80 -4.93
C TYR A 453 -19.61 14.06 -5.09
N SER A 454 -18.36 14.08 -4.61
CA SER A 454 -17.54 15.30 -4.64
C SER A 454 -17.29 15.77 -6.06
N ARG A 455 -17.08 14.84 -7.01
CA ARG A 455 -16.87 15.14 -8.43
C ARG A 455 -18.04 15.84 -9.11
N LYS A 456 -19.23 15.82 -8.52
CA LYS A 456 -20.44 16.52 -9.00
C LYS A 456 -20.56 17.94 -8.43
N ASN A 457 -19.77 18.27 -7.41
CA ASN A 457 -19.83 19.57 -6.76
C ASN A 457 -19.07 20.65 -7.55
N PRO A 458 -19.33 21.95 -7.29
CA PRO A 458 -18.60 23.04 -7.91
C PRO A 458 -17.09 22.98 -7.65
N MET A 459 -16.32 23.33 -8.68
CA MET A 459 -14.87 23.53 -8.61
C MET A 459 -14.53 24.99 -8.34
N GLY A 460 -13.36 25.22 -7.75
CA GLY A 460 -12.79 26.54 -7.54
C GLY A 460 -11.29 26.54 -7.82
N LEU A 461 -10.71 27.74 -7.82
CA LEU A 461 -9.29 27.98 -7.99
C LEU A 461 -8.82 28.90 -6.86
N THR A 462 -7.67 28.57 -6.28
CA THR A 462 -6.95 29.47 -5.38
C THR A 462 -5.71 29.98 -6.11
N VAL A 463 -5.65 31.28 -6.34
CA VAL A 463 -4.54 31.94 -7.06
C VAL A 463 -3.63 32.61 -6.04
N ALA A 464 -2.47 32.01 -5.76
CA ALA A 464 -1.47 32.57 -4.87
C ALA A 464 -0.42 33.32 -5.69
N LEU A 465 -0.43 34.65 -5.65
CA LEU A 465 0.49 35.48 -6.43
C LEU A 465 1.91 35.47 -5.83
N ASP A 466 2.93 35.44 -6.68
CA ASP A 466 4.33 35.63 -6.27
C ASP A 466 4.70 37.12 -6.15
N ASP A 467 5.99 37.43 -6.02
CA ASP A 467 6.50 38.80 -5.93
C ASP A 467 6.29 39.62 -7.21
N ASP A 468 6.26 38.97 -8.38
CA ASP A 468 6.00 39.58 -9.68
C ASP A 468 4.50 39.69 -10.00
N LEU A 469 3.65 39.33 -9.04
CA LEU A 469 2.19 39.24 -9.20
C LEU A 469 1.77 38.25 -10.31
N PHE A 470 2.57 37.21 -10.50
CA PHE A 470 2.34 36.12 -11.43
C PHE A 470 1.89 34.86 -10.68
N ALA A 471 1.13 34.01 -11.36
CA ALA A 471 0.79 32.67 -10.89
C ALA A 471 0.46 31.75 -12.07
N GLU A 472 0.90 30.50 -11.99
CA GLU A 472 0.59 29.45 -12.95
C GLU A 472 0.11 28.17 -12.29
N GLY A 473 -0.67 27.37 -13.00
CA GLY A 473 -1.13 26.09 -12.48
C GLY A 473 -1.80 25.25 -13.55
N HIS A 474 -1.92 23.96 -13.26
CA HIS A 474 -2.49 22.96 -14.17
C HIS A 474 -3.68 22.27 -13.52
N LEU A 475 -4.59 21.79 -14.37
CA LEU A 475 -5.69 20.94 -13.96
C LEU A 475 -5.83 19.82 -14.98
N TYR A 476 -5.68 18.58 -14.51
CA TYR A 476 -6.05 17.39 -15.26
C TYR A 476 -7.39 16.85 -14.73
N TRP A 477 -8.31 16.55 -15.65
CA TRP A 477 -9.63 16.00 -15.32
C TRP A 477 -10.01 14.92 -16.33
N ASP A 478 -10.26 13.70 -15.85
CA ASP A 478 -10.75 12.58 -16.65
C ASP A 478 -12.03 12.00 -16.04
N ASP A 479 -12.51 10.85 -16.51
CA ASP A 479 -13.65 10.15 -15.90
C ASP A 479 -13.31 9.43 -14.58
N GLY A 480 -12.02 9.36 -14.24
CA GLY A 480 -11.47 8.78 -13.01
C GLY A 480 -11.38 7.26 -12.98
N VAL A 481 -11.77 6.54 -14.04
CA VAL A 481 -11.94 5.08 -13.98
C VAL A 481 -11.51 4.31 -15.22
N ARG A 482 -11.46 4.93 -16.41
CA ARG A 482 -11.10 4.19 -17.64
C ARG A 482 -9.59 3.92 -17.72
N ILE A 483 -9.28 2.77 -18.31
CA ILE A 483 -7.91 2.28 -18.61
C ILE A 483 -7.25 3.19 -19.64
#